data_AF-A0A8B7ULP7-F1
#
_entry.id   AF-A0A8B7ULP7-F1
#
_cell.length_a   1.000
_cell.length_b   1.000
_cell.length_c   1.000
_cell.angle_alpha   90.00
_cell.angle_beta   90.00
_cell.angle_gamma   90.00
#
_symmetry.space_group_name_H-M   'P 1'
#
loop_
_entity.id
_entity.type
_entity.pdbx_description
1 polymer ?
#
loop_
_entity_poly.entity_id
_entity_poly.type
_entity_poly.pdbx_seq_one_letter_code
_entity_poly.pdbx_strand_id
1 'polypeptide(L)'
;MLKHCANFPRALEVLLNAYPCIPSCDTWVEAVLPELWQEHEAFYSSAVSMVNQPRRLQHLARLAVRVQLGGRCRQAATRLPLPPLLRDYLLLRVEGRIQ
;
A
#
# COMPACT_ATOMS: atom_id res chain seq x y z
N MET A 1 12.47 2.78 -6.47
CA MET A 1 11.12 2.71 -7.08
C MET A 1 10.17 3.74 -6.47
N LEU A 2 10.00 3.80 -5.14
CA LEU A 2 9.05 4.72 -4.48
C LEU A 2 9.19 6.20 -4.89
N LYS A 3 10.41 6.75 -4.99
CA LYS A 3 10.65 8.13 -5.48
C LYS A 3 9.97 8.44 -6.83
N HIS A 4 9.91 7.46 -7.74
CA HIS A 4 9.34 7.66 -9.08
C HIS A 4 7.80 7.67 -9.06
N CYS A 5 7.20 7.10 -8.01
CA CYS A 5 5.76 7.07 -7.81
C CYS A 5 5.31 8.07 -6.73
N ALA A 6 6.22 8.86 -6.17
CA ALA A 6 5.94 9.78 -5.06
C ALA A 6 4.80 10.76 -5.40
N ASN A 7 4.75 11.20 -6.66
CA ASN A 7 3.74 12.12 -7.20
C ASN A 7 2.47 11.43 -7.73
N PHE A 8 2.30 10.13 -7.50
CA PHE A 8 1.14 9.36 -7.91
C PHE A 8 0.54 8.62 -6.71
N PRO A 9 -0.26 9.29 -5.86
CA PRO A 9 -0.74 8.75 -4.59
C PRO A 9 -1.32 7.34 -4.68
N ARG A 10 -2.15 7.09 -5.69
CA ARG A 10 -2.78 5.77 -5.93
C ARG A 10 -1.75 4.68 -6.24
N ALA A 11 -0.72 5.00 -7.02
CA ALA A 11 0.34 4.04 -7.33
C ALA A 11 1.28 3.85 -6.13
N LEU A 12 1.60 4.94 -5.44
CA LEU A 12 2.41 4.90 -4.22
C LEU A 12 1.74 4.05 -3.14
N GLU A 13 0.43 4.18 -2.94
CA GLU A 13 -0.33 3.38 -1.97
C GLU A 13 -0.20 1.89 -2.26
N VAL A 14 -0.36 1.48 -3.53
CA VAL A 14 -0.21 0.07 -3.94
C VAL A 14 1.21 -0.42 -3.66
N LEU A 15 2.22 0.39 -3.96
CA LEU A 15 3.62 0.04 -3.71
C LEU A 15 3.90 -0.09 -2.22
N LEU A 16 3.52 0.90 -1.40
CA LEU A 16 3.68 0.90 0.05
C LEU A 16 2.96 -0.29 0.69
N ASN A 17 1.76 -0.62 0.20
CA ASN A 17 1.01 -1.77 0.67
C ASN A 17 1.62 -3.13 0.29
N ALA A 18 2.63 -3.16 -0.58
CA ALA A 18 3.39 -4.36 -0.89
C ALA A 18 4.57 -4.60 0.07
N TYR A 19 4.88 -3.65 0.96
CA TYR A 19 5.95 -3.81 1.95
C TYR A 19 5.42 -4.31 3.31
N PRO A 20 6.19 -5.13 4.04
CA PRO A 20 5.86 -5.55 5.41
C PRO A 20 5.92 -4.42 6.43
N CYS A 21 6.68 -3.36 6.15
CA CYS A 21 6.75 -2.12 6.91
C CYS A 21 6.93 -0.96 5.92
N ILE A 22 6.49 0.24 6.29
CA ILE A 22 6.68 1.40 5.42
C ILE A 22 8.15 1.82 5.47
N PRO A 23 8.85 1.90 4.31
CA PRO A 23 10.24 2.34 4.25
C PRO A 23 10.43 3.78 4.75
N SER A 24 11.65 4.14 5.15
CA SER A 24 11.97 5.46 5.71
C SER A 24 11.59 6.63 4.78
N CYS A 25 11.28 7.79 5.37
CA CYS A 25 10.83 8.98 4.64
C CYS A 25 11.80 9.42 3.52
N ASP A 26 13.11 9.34 3.76
CA ASP A 26 14.17 9.74 2.82
C ASP A 26 14.11 8.95 1.48
N THR A 27 13.40 7.82 1.49
CA THR A 27 13.23 6.98 0.29
C THR A 27 12.18 7.49 -0.69
N TRP A 28 11.30 8.43 -0.33
CA TRP A 28 10.25 8.92 -1.24
C TRP A 28 9.62 10.28 -0.90
N VAL A 29 9.61 10.72 0.36
CA VAL A 29 8.90 11.94 0.79
C VAL A 29 9.45 13.19 0.10
N GLU A 30 10.76 13.31 0.00
CA GLU A 30 11.44 14.44 -0.67
C GLU A 30 11.10 14.57 -2.17
N ALA A 31 10.58 13.52 -2.79
CA ALA A 31 10.21 13.51 -4.20
C ALA A 31 8.74 13.93 -4.43
N VAL A 32 7.96 14.17 -3.37
CA VAL A 32 6.57 14.62 -3.45
C VAL A 32 6.53 16.13 -3.68
N LEU A 33 5.82 16.56 -4.72
CA LEU A 33 5.59 17.98 -5.00
C LEU A 33 4.70 18.60 -3.91
N PRO A 34 4.99 19.84 -3.44
CA PRO A 34 4.21 20.49 -2.39
C PRO A 34 2.71 20.59 -2.71
N GLU A 35 2.36 20.83 -3.97
CA GLU A 35 0.96 20.96 -4.42
C GLU A 35 0.21 19.64 -4.25
N LEU A 36 0.85 18.53 -4.61
CA LEU A 36 0.27 17.19 -4.45
C LEU A 36 0.21 16.78 -2.99
N TRP A 37 1.20 17.18 -2.19
CA TRP A 37 1.16 16.98 -0.75
C TRP A 37 -0.08 17.63 -0.15
N GLN A 38 -0.35 18.89 -0.52
CA GLN A 38 -1.51 19.62 -0.03
C GLN A 38 -2.83 19.00 -0.51
N GLU A 39 -2.91 18.59 -1.78
CA GLU A 39 -4.12 17.95 -2.33
C GLU A 39 -4.43 16.60 -1.67
N HIS A 40 -3.40 15.83 -1.31
CA HIS A 40 -3.53 14.47 -0.77
C HIS A 40 -2.95 14.32 0.63
N GLU A 41 -3.07 15.38 1.44
CA GLU A 41 -2.43 15.49 2.76
C GLU A 41 -2.76 14.30 3.66
N ALA A 42 -4.04 13.88 3.69
CA ALA A 42 -4.50 12.77 4.52
C ALA A 42 -3.77 11.46 4.18
N PHE A 43 -3.55 11.20 2.89
CA PHE A 43 -2.84 10.01 2.43
C PHE A 43 -1.36 10.08 2.84
N TYR A 44 -0.66 11.16 2.46
CA TYR A 44 0.77 11.29 2.72
C TYR A 44 1.09 11.32 4.22
N SER A 45 0.29 12.03 5.01
CA SER A 45 0.42 12.06 6.47
C SER A 45 0.22 10.67 7.09
N SER A 46 -0.75 9.89 6.60
CA SER A 46 -0.94 8.51 7.06
C SER A 46 0.20 7.57 6.66
N ALA A 47 0.82 7.80 5.49
CA ALA A 47 1.96 7.02 5.05
C ALA A 47 3.19 7.32 5.91
N VAL A 48 3.44 8.60 6.19
CA VAL A 48 4.56 9.04 7.05
C VAL A 48 4.38 8.56 8.49
N SER A 49 3.17 8.63 9.06
CA SER A 49 2.93 8.17 10.42
C SER A 49 3.15 6.66 10.59
N MET A 50 3.06 5.89 9.50
CA MET A 50 3.28 4.45 9.49
C MET A 50 4.73 4.04 9.19
N VAL A 51 5.64 4.99 8.97
CA VAL A 51 7.07 4.73 8.79
C VAL A 51 7.65 4.05 10.02
N ASN A 52 8.33 2.92 9.81
CA ASN A 52 8.90 2.07 10.87
C ASN A 52 7.88 1.57 11.92
N GLN A 53 6.58 1.75 11.69
CA GLN A 53 5.54 1.22 12.58
C GLN A 53 5.15 -0.20 12.19
N PRO A 54 4.79 -1.05 13.16
CA PRO A 54 4.25 -2.37 12.86
C PRO A 54 2.95 -2.25 12.08
N ARG A 55 2.82 -3.01 11.00
CA ARG A 55 1.56 -3.12 10.25
C ARG A 55 0.59 -4.03 11.00
N ARG A 56 -0.71 -3.80 10.84
CA ARG A 56 -1.74 -4.68 11.40
C ARG A 56 -1.56 -6.13 10.94
N LEU A 57 -2.00 -7.08 11.78
CA LEU A 57 -1.97 -8.52 11.45
C LEU A 57 -2.66 -8.81 10.10
N GLN A 58 -3.77 -8.13 9.81
CA GLN A 58 -4.47 -8.27 8.52
C GLN A 58 -3.58 -7.94 7.31
N HIS A 59 -2.71 -6.93 7.43
CA HIS A 59 -1.76 -6.55 6.39
C HIS A 59 -0.68 -7.60 6.20
N LEU A 60 -0.10 -8.09 7.30
CA LEU A 60 0.90 -9.15 7.27
C LEU A 60 0.32 -10.45 6.69
N ALA A 61 -0.93 -10.79 7.04
CA ALA A 61 -1.65 -11.92 6.46
C ALA A 61 -1.88 -11.74 4.95
N ARG A 62 -2.30 -10.54 4.50
CA ARG A 62 -2.41 -10.24 3.07
C ARG A 62 -1.09 -10.45 2.35
N LEU A 63 0.02 -9.95 2.91
CA LEU A 63 1.35 -10.13 2.31
C LEU A 63 1.71 -11.60 2.19
N ALA A 64 1.53 -12.38 3.26
CA ALA A 64 1.80 -13.82 3.25
C ALA A 64 1.01 -14.53 2.14
N VAL A 65 -0.30 -14.25 2.03
CA VAL A 65 -1.15 -14.82 0.96
C VAL A 65 -0.65 -14.40 -0.43
N ARG A 66 -0.33 -13.12 -0.63
CA ARG A 66 0.16 -12.62 -1.93
C ARG A 66 1.50 -13.24 -2.32
N VAL A 67 2.42 -13.42 -1.36
CA VAL A 67 3.71 -14.08 -1.59
C VAL A 67 3.49 -15.54 -2.03
N GLN A 68 2.59 -16.27 -1.36
CA GLN A 68 2.29 -17.65 -1.71
C GLN A 68 1.62 -17.80 -3.09
N LEU A 69 0.74 -16.86 -3.45
CA LEU A 69 0.06 -16.89 -4.75
C LEU A 69 0.93 -16.35 -5.89
N GLY A 70 1.88 -15.46 -5.58
CA GLY A 70 2.77 -14.81 -6.53
C GLY A 70 2.01 -14.12 -7.67
N GLY A 71 2.51 -14.27 -8.90
CA GLY A 71 1.88 -13.72 -10.11
C GLY A 71 0.45 -14.22 -10.37
N ARG A 72 0.04 -15.33 -9.74
CA ARG A 72 -1.31 -15.89 -9.86
C ARG A 72 -2.32 -15.23 -8.92
N CYS A 73 -1.90 -14.28 -8.07
CA CYS A 73 -2.77 -13.68 -7.05
C CYS A 73 -4.07 -13.12 -7.63
N ARG A 74 -4.06 -12.48 -8.80
CA ARG A 74 -5.28 -11.94 -9.44
C ARG A 74 -6.26 -13.04 -9.84
N GLN A 75 -5.76 -14.12 -10.45
CA GLN A 75 -6.58 -15.27 -10.85
C GLN A 75 -7.04 -16.09 -9.64
N ALA A 76 -6.21 -16.23 -8.62
CA ALA A 76 -6.56 -16.94 -7.39
C ALA A 76 -7.61 -16.17 -6.56
N ALA A 77 -7.54 -14.84 -6.52
CA ALA A 77 -8.49 -14.00 -5.78
C ALA A 77 -9.96 -14.19 -6.24
N THR A 78 -10.20 -14.59 -7.50
CA THR A 78 -11.55 -14.88 -7.99
C THR A 78 -12.06 -16.26 -7.59
N ARG A 79 -11.15 -17.18 -7.20
CA ARG A 79 -11.45 -18.57 -6.86
C ARG A 79 -11.45 -18.84 -5.35
N LEU A 80 -10.77 -17.99 -4.57
CA LEU A 80 -10.76 -18.10 -3.11
C LEU A 80 -12.14 -17.75 -2.55
N PRO A 81 -12.64 -18.48 -1.53
CA PRO A 81 -13.91 -18.21 -0.88
C PRO A 81 -13.78 -17.01 0.08
N LEU A 82 -13.46 -15.84 -0.45
CA LEU A 82 -13.28 -14.60 0.31
C LEU A 82 -14.49 -13.69 0.15
N PRO A 83 -14.96 -13.03 1.23
CA PRO A 83 -15.87 -11.89 1.13
C PRO A 83 -15.33 -10.82 0.16
N PRO A 84 -16.19 -10.10 -0.56
CA PRO A 84 -15.77 -9.10 -1.55
C PRO A 84 -14.77 -8.07 -1.01
N LEU A 85 -14.96 -7.60 0.22
CA LEU A 85 -14.05 -6.65 0.87
C LEU A 85 -12.64 -7.21 1.08
N LEU A 86 -12.53 -8.48 1.50
CA LEU A 86 -11.23 -9.13 1.69
C LEU A 86 -10.56 -9.46 0.35
N ARG A 87 -11.35 -9.76 -0.68
CA ARG A 87 -10.84 -9.93 -2.05
C ARG A 87 -10.27 -8.63 -2.59
N ASP A 88 -10.99 -7.52 -2.45
CA ASP A 88 -10.52 -6.19 -2.86
C ASP A 88 -9.27 -5.77 -2.07
N TYR A 89 -9.26 -6.05 -0.77
CA TYR A 89 -8.09 -5.82 0.08
C TYR A 89 -6.87 -6.64 -0.38
N LEU A 90 -7.06 -7.93 -0.69
CA LEU A 90 -6.03 -8.81 -1.24
C LEU A 90 -5.48 -8.30 -2.58
N LEU A 91 -6.34 -7.69 -3.40
CA LEU A 91 -6.00 -7.11 -4.70
C LEU A 91 -5.38 -5.71 -4.65
N LEU A 92 -5.07 -5.21 -3.44
CA LEU A 92 -4.48 -3.88 -3.22
C LEU A 92 -5.37 -2.76 -3.76
N ARG A 93 -6.69 -2.85 -3.54
CA ARG A 93 -7.60 -1.74 -3.81
C ARG A 93 -7.15 -0.53 -2.98
N VAL A 94 -7.15 0.63 -3.62
CA VAL A 94 -6.75 1.92 -3.04
C VAL A 94 -7.85 2.42 -2.10
N GLU A 95 -7.48 2.77 -0.88
CA GLU A 95 -8.33 3.32 0.18
C GLU A 95 -8.02 4.81 0.47
N GLY A 96 -6.90 5.34 -0.03
CA GLY A 96 -6.47 6.72 0.22
C GLY A 96 -5.77 6.91 1.57
N ARG A 97 -5.34 5.82 2.23
CA ARG A 97 -4.66 5.86 3.52
C ARG A 97 -3.83 4.60 3.78
N ILE A 98 -2.85 4.72 4.67
CA ILE A 98 -2.00 3.63 5.11
C ILE A 98 -2.28 3.34 6.60
N GLN A 99 -2.54 2.07 6.95
CA GLN A 99 -2.92 1.61 8.31
C GLN A 99 -2.26 0.31 8.74
#